data_AF-A0A965DNH0-F1
#
_entry.id   AF-A0A965DNH0-F1
#
_cell.length_a   1.000
_cell.length_b   1.000
_cell.length_c   1.000
_cell.angle_alpha   90.00
_cell.angle_beta   90.00
_cell.angle_gamma   90.00
#
_symmetry.space_group_name_H-M   'P 1'
#
loop_
_entity.id
_entity.type
_entity.pdbx_description
1 polymer ?
#
loop_
_entity_poly.entity_id
_entity_poly.type
_entity_poly.pdbx_seq_one_letter_code
_entity_poly.pdbx_strand_id
1 'polypeptide(L)'
;MPHRIGVLGGGQLGRMLLQEAMNLNIELHFLDADPEAPCSNNAHGFCVGAITDYDTVLNFGRNFEVITVEIENVSVEALKQLEHEGCKVYPQPRVLELIRDKGLQKQFYQDNGIPTADFALWDEGHPIPSGFNIPFVQKLRRGGYDGKGVKVMRSDFEW
;
A
#
# COMPACT_ATOMS: atom_id res chain seq x y z
N MET A 1 -16.26 25.53 5.88
CA MET A 1 -16.33 24.63 4.70
C MET A 1 -15.92 23.25 5.17
N PRO A 2 -16.51 22.16 4.64
CA PRO A 2 -16.10 20.80 5.00
C PRO A 2 -14.65 20.56 4.58
N HIS A 3 -13.94 19.70 5.31
CA HIS A 3 -12.57 19.31 4.95
C HIS A 3 -12.62 18.34 3.76
N ARG A 4 -11.83 18.62 2.72
CA ARG A 4 -11.75 17.80 1.51
C ARG A 4 -10.49 16.96 1.53
N ILE A 5 -10.64 15.65 1.39
CA ILE A 5 -9.54 14.68 1.44
C ILE A 5 -9.52 13.88 0.14
N GLY A 6 -8.35 13.78 -0.48
CA GLY A 6 -8.10 12.90 -1.61
C GLY A 6 -7.81 11.47 -1.14
N VAL A 7 -8.38 10.47 -1.79
CA VAL A 7 -8.19 9.04 -1.47
C VAL A 7 -7.73 8.31 -2.72
N LEU A 8 -6.58 7.64 -2.65
CA LEU A 8 -6.11 6.75 -3.72
C LEU A 8 -6.69 5.35 -3.52
N GLY A 9 -7.60 4.94 -4.41
CA GLY A 9 -8.31 3.67 -4.37
C GLY A 9 -9.76 3.84 -3.88
N GLY A 10 -10.72 3.46 -4.72
CA GLY A 10 -12.16 3.53 -4.51
C GLY A 10 -12.79 2.19 -4.14
N GLY A 11 -11.99 1.24 -3.65
CA GLY A 11 -12.39 -0.10 -3.24
C GLY A 11 -13.33 -0.17 -2.04
N GLN A 12 -13.56 -1.38 -1.52
CA GLN A 12 -14.49 -1.60 -0.42
C GLN A 12 -14.05 -0.93 0.89
N LEU A 13 -12.74 -0.82 1.16
CA LEU A 13 -12.26 -0.15 2.37
C LEU A 13 -12.47 1.37 2.24
N GLY A 14 -12.32 1.90 1.02
CA GLY A 14 -12.66 3.28 0.69
C GLY A 14 -14.15 3.57 0.92
N ARG A 15 -15.03 2.62 0.57
CA ARG A 15 -16.48 2.76 0.80
C ARG A 15 -16.83 2.78 2.28
N MET A 16 -16.16 1.94 3.08
CA MET A 16 -16.31 1.95 4.54
C MET A 16 -15.80 3.27 5.14
N LEU A 17 -14.66 3.78 4.67
CA LEU A 17 -14.12 5.08 5.09
C LEU A 17 -15.08 6.22 4.75
N LEU A 18 -15.69 6.20 3.57
CA LEU A 18 -16.67 7.20 3.13
C LEU A 18 -17.89 7.26 4.04
N GLN A 19 -18.41 6.12 4.49
CA GLN A 19 -19.55 6.07 5.42
C GLN A 19 -19.24 6.77 6.74
N GLU A 20 -18.04 6.56 7.29
CA GLU A 20 -17.64 7.22 8.54
C GLU A 20 -17.30 8.70 8.35
N ALA A 21 -16.74 9.09 7.19
CA ALA A 21 -16.44 10.48 6.87
C ALA A 21 -17.71 11.36 6.80
N MET A 22 -18.84 10.80 6.37
CA MET A 22 -20.14 11.50 6.35
C MET A 22 -20.55 11.97 7.75
N ASN A 23 -20.30 11.16 8.79
CA ASN A 23 -20.62 11.49 10.18
C ASN A 23 -19.78 12.67 10.72
N LEU A 24 -18.63 12.92 10.10
CA LEU A 24 -17.66 13.95 10.51
C LEU A 24 -17.69 15.20 9.63
N ASN A 25 -18.63 15.28 8.67
CA ASN A 25 -18.70 16.37 7.70
C ASN A 25 -17.40 16.54 6.89
N ILE A 26 -16.79 15.41 6.51
CA ILE A 26 -15.59 15.32 5.67
C ILE A 26 -15.99 14.88 4.27
N GLU A 27 -15.53 15.61 3.26
CA GLU A 27 -15.72 15.25 1.86
C GLU A 27 -14.55 14.39 1.38
N LEU A 28 -14.85 13.14 1.00
CA LEU A 28 -13.87 12.27 0.34
C LEU A 28 -14.03 12.32 -1.18
N HIS A 29 -12.90 12.53 -1.84
CA HIS A 29 -12.75 12.44 -3.29
C HIS A 29 -11.81 11.29 -3.62
N PHE A 30 -12.18 10.45 -4.59
CA PHE A 30 -11.44 9.23 -4.89
C PHE A 30 -10.80 9.28 -6.28
N LEU A 31 -9.62 8.68 -6.40
CA LEU A 31 -8.99 8.30 -7.67
C LEU A 31 -8.98 6.78 -7.77
N ASP A 32 -9.57 6.21 -8.82
CA ASP A 32 -9.52 4.77 -9.11
C ASP A 32 -9.53 4.52 -10.62
N ALA A 33 -8.93 3.42 -11.07
CA ALA A 33 -8.89 3.07 -12.48
C ALA A 33 -10.22 2.46 -12.96
N ASP A 34 -10.99 1.86 -12.05
CA ASP A 34 -12.30 1.28 -12.36
C ASP A 34 -13.41 2.34 -12.24
N PRO A 35 -14.09 2.74 -13.33
CA PRO A 35 -15.21 3.68 -13.26
C PRO A 35 -16.38 3.17 -12.41
N GLU A 36 -16.49 1.85 -12.22
CA GLU A 36 -17.53 1.19 -11.42
C GLU A 36 -17.01 0.79 -10.02
N ALA A 37 -15.88 1.35 -9.58
CA ALA A 37 -15.33 1.08 -8.25
C ALA A 37 -16.38 1.33 -7.15
N PRO A 38 -16.35 0.61 -6.01
CA PRO A 38 -17.36 0.70 -4.94
C PRO A 38 -17.73 2.12 -4.46
N CYS A 39 -16.81 3.08 -4.56
CA CYS A 39 -17.03 4.47 -4.16
C CYS A 39 -17.61 5.38 -5.26
N SER A 40 -17.65 4.97 -6.53
CA SER A 40 -17.90 5.83 -7.68
C SER A 40 -19.22 6.61 -7.60
N ASN A 41 -20.27 5.97 -7.10
CA ASN A 41 -21.63 6.54 -7.05
C ASN A 41 -21.94 7.34 -5.78
N ASN A 42 -21.15 7.20 -4.71
CA ASN A 42 -21.47 7.77 -3.40
C ASN A 42 -20.46 8.82 -2.93
N ALA A 43 -19.29 8.90 -3.56
CA ALA A 43 -18.26 9.87 -3.21
C ALA A 43 -18.67 11.31 -3.55
N HIS A 44 -18.07 12.27 -2.86
CA HIS A 44 -18.24 13.70 -3.16
C HIS A 44 -17.54 14.09 -4.46
N GLY A 45 -16.53 13.32 -4.87
CA GLY A 45 -16.04 13.32 -6.24
C GLY A 45 -15.26 12.07 -6.56
N PHE A 46 -15.21 11.74 -7.84
CA PHE A 46 -14.57 10.54 -8.34
C PHE A 46 -13.83 10.86 -9.64
N CYS A 47 -12.56 10.48 -9.71
CA CYS A 47 -11.72 10.64 -10.88
C CYS A 47 -11.30 9.26 -11.37
N VAL A 48 -11.46 9.01 -12.68
CA VAL A 48 -11.00 7.76 -13.30
C VAL A 48 -9.53 7.91 -13.69
N GLY A 49 -8.67 7.08 -13.13
CA GLY A 49 -7.24 7.07 -13.42
C GLY A 49 -6.44 6.10 -12.55
N ALA A 50 -5.27 5.70 -13.03
CA ALA A 50 -4.44 4.74 -12.33
C ALA A 50 -3.75 5.35 -11.10
N ILE A 51 -4.00 4.78 -9.92
CA ILE A 51 -3.34 5.15 -8.66
C ILE A 51 -1.85 4.79 -8.61
N THR A 52 -1.36 4.06 -9.59
CA THR A 52 0.06 3.71 -9.79
C THR A 52 0.76 4.61 -10.81
N ASP A 53 0.02 5.43 -11.56
CA ASP A 53 0.59 6.36 -12.51
C ASP A 53 1.01 7.66 -11.82
N TYR A 54 2.25 8.10 -12.07
CA TYR A 54 2.84 9.23 -11.38
C TYR A 54 2.09 10.54 -11.69
N ASP A 55 1.89 10.84 -12.96
CA ASP A 55 1.28 12.11 -13.38
C ASP A 55 -0.20 12.18 -12.99
N THR A 56 -0.91 11.05 -13.09
CA THR A 56 -2.32 10.94 -12.67
C THR A 56 -2.46 11.24 -11.18
N VAL A 57 -1.66 10.59 -10.32
CA VAL A 57 -1.71 10.80 -8.86
C VAL A 57 -1.32 12.24 -8.50
N LEU A 58 -0.31 12.80 -9.15
CA LEU A 58 0.15 14.16 -8.90
C LEU A 58 -0.91 15.21 -9.28
N ASN A 59 -1.52 15.05 -10.46
CA ASN A 59 -2.57 15.95 -10.95
C ASN A 59 -3.84 15.87 -10.08
N PHE A 60 -4.22 14.68 -9.65
CA PHE A 60 -5.31 14.49 -8.71
C PHE A 60 -4.99 15.12 -7.35
N GLY A 61 -3.82 14.80 -6.79
CA GLY A 61 -3.44 15.15 -5.43
C GLY A 61 -3.29 16.64 -5.16
N ARG A 62 -2.86 17.43 -6.15
CA ARG A 62 -2.70 18.89 -6.04
C ARG A 62 -3.99 19.66 -5.73
N ASN A 63 -5.15 19.00 -5.82
CA ASN A 63 -6.43 19.59 -5.46
C ASN A 63 -6.77 19.50 -3.96
N PHE A 64 -5.90 18.89 -3.14
CA PHE A 64 -6.19 18.56 -1.74
C PHE A 64 -5.06 18.95 -0.80
N GLU A 65 -5.43 19.41 0.39
CA GLU A 65 -4.48 19.65 1.49
C GLU A 65 -4.06 18.35 2.20
N VAL A 66 -4.90 17.32 2.14
CA VAL A 66 -4.69 16.01 2.75
C VAL A 66 -5.01 14.90 1.76
N ILE A 67 -4.12 13.92 1.68
CA ILE A 67 -4.31 12.70 0.89
C ILE A 67 -4.10 11.47 1.77
N THR A 68 -4.94 10.46 1.55
CA THR A 68 -4.78 9.12 2.10
C THR A 68 -4.86 8.05 1.02
N VAL A 69 -4.54 6.81 1.37
CA VAL A 69 -4.59 5.66 0.47
C VAL A 69 -5.49 4.57 1.03
N GLU A 70 -6.20 3.89 0.15
CA GLU A 70 -7.05 2.73 0.46
C GLU A 70 -6.26 1.43 0.38
N ILE A 71 -5.27 1.38 -0.52
CA ILE A 71 -4.41 0.23 -0.79
C ILE A 71 -2.94 0.64 -0.83
N GLU A 72 -2.03 -0.27 -0.49
CA GLU A 72 -0.60 0.02 -0.43
C GLU A 72 0.07 0.16 -1.82
N ASN A 73 -0.53 -0.42 -2.87
CA ASN A 73 0.06 -0.45 -4.21
C ASN A 73 -0.29 0.82 -5.00
N VAL A 74 0.34 1.93 -4.62
CA VAL A 74 0.19 3.27 -5.23
C VAL A 74 1.52 3.82 -5.76
N SER A 75 1.47 4.94 -6.49
CA SER A 75 2.65 5.71 -6.87
C SER A 75 3.23 6.44 -5.65
N VAL A 76 4.19 5.83 -4.96
CA VAL A 76 4.84 6.43 -3.79
C VAL A 76 5.68 7.65 -4.18
N GLU A 77 6.27 7.65 -5.37
CA GLU A 77 7.04 8.78 -5.88
C GLU A 77 6.16 10.02 -6.10
N ALA A 78 4.93 9.85 -6.60
CA ALA A 78 3.99 10.96 -6.71
C ALA A 78 3.55 11.46 -5.32
N LEU A 79 3.33 10.56 -4.37
CA LEU A 79 3.00 10.93 -2.98
C LEU A 79 4.13 11.67 -2.28
N LYS A 80 5.40 11.31 -2.53
CA LYS A 80 6.57 12.07 -2.04
C LYS A 80 6.61 13.48 -2.63
N GLN A 81 6.35 13.60 -3.94
CA GLN A 81 6.32 14.90 -4.59
C GLN A 81 5.20 15.78 -4.01
N LEU A 82 4.01 15.22 -3.78
CA LEU A 82 2.90 15.92 -3.13
C LEU A 82 3.25 16.35 -1.70
N GLU A 83 3.91 15.47 -0.91
CA GLU A 83 4.41 15.80 0.42
C GLU A 83 5.42 16.95 0.38
N HIS A 84 6.34 16.94 -0.58
CA HIS A 84 7.30 18.03 -0.80
C HIS A 84 6.63 19.35 -1.21
N GLU A 85 5.54 19.29 -1.97
CA GLU A 85 4.72 20.45 -2.36
C GLU A 85 3.82 20.97 -1.20
N GLY A 86 3.85 20.33 -0.03
CA GLY A 86 3.14 20.75 1.18
C GLY A 86 1.80 20.06 1.42
N CYS A 87 1.43 19.08 0.59
CA CYS A 87 0.27 18.23 0.85
C CYS A 87 0.56 17.29 2.04
N LYS A 88 -0.39 17.12 2.96
CA LYS A 88 -0.24 16.16 4.06
C LYS A 88 -0.64 14.77 3.56
N VAL A 89 0.31 13.85 3.51
CA VAL A 89 0.07 12.47 3.06
C VAL A 89 0.07 11.52 4.25
N TYR A 90 -1.00 10.73 4.39
CA TYR A 90 -1.14 9.72 5.45
C TYR A 90 -1.55 8.36 4.90
N PRO A 91 -0.91 7.25 5.30
CA PRO A 91 0.40 7.23 5.97
C PRO A 91 1.47 7.92 5.11
N GLN A 92 2.56 8.37 5.74
CA GLN A 92 3.61 9.07 5.01
C GLN A 92 4.22 8.17 3.91
N PRO A 93 4.69 8.72 2.79
CA PRO A 93 5.23 7.94 1.67
C PRO A 93 6.35 6.98 2.09
N ARG A 94 7.23 7.42 3.00
CA ARG A 94 8.30 6.58 3.58
C ARG A 94 7.79 5.32 4.30
N VAL A 95 6.58 5.39 4.88
CA VAL A 95 5.95 4.25 5.57
C VAL A 95 5.40 3.26 4.54
N LEU A 96 4.78 3.76 3.47
CA LEU A 96 4.32 2.93 2.35
C LEU A 96 5.49 2.17 1.72
N GLU A 97 6.63 2.83 1.52
CA GLU A 97 7.86 2.20 1.05
C GLU A 97 8.33 1.05 1.92
N LEU A 98 8.33 1.27 3.23
CA LEU A 98 8.76 0.28 4.20
C LEU A 98 7.86 -0.96 4.18
N ILE A 99 6.54 -0.77 4.21
CA ILE A 99 5.59 -1.88 4.36
C ILE A 99 5.35 -2.67 3.05
N ARG A 100 5.61 -2.06 1.89
CA ARG A 100 5.47 -2.74 0.58
C ARG A 100 6.53 -3.82 0.36
N ASP A 101 7.64 -3.77 1.10
CA ASP A 101 8.72 -4.75 1.04
C ASP A 101 8.77 -5.56 2.33
N LYS A 102 8.30 -6.81 2.27
CA LYS A 102 8.25 -7.72 3.43
C LYS A 102 9.63 -7.90 4.10
N GLY A 103 10.71 -7.80 3.33
CA GLY A 103 12.07 -7.88 3.85
C GLY A 103 12.45 -6.66 4.68
N LEU A 104 12.20 -5.46 4.15
CA LEU A 104 12.44 -4.21 4.89
C LEU A 104 11.53 -4.09 6.11
N GLN A 105 10.25 -4.47 5.98
CA GLN A 105 9.31 -4.51 7.09
C GLN A 105 9.79 -5.44 8.22
N LYS A 106 10.29 -6.63 7.86
CA LYS A 106 10.87 -7.59 8.80
C LYS A 106 12.13 -7.05 9.49
N GLN A 107 13.00 -6.39 8.72
CA GLN A 107 14.18 -5.73 9.28
C GLN A 107 13.80 -4.64 10.28
N PHE A 108 12.82 -3.79 9.92
CA PHE A 108 12.29 -2.77 10.82
C PHE A 108 11.75 -3.37 12.13
N TYR A 109 11.09 -4.54 12.09
CA TYR A 109 10.67 -5.21 13.31
C TYR A 109 11.87 -5.63 14.18
N GLN A 110 12.91 -6.23 13.61
CA GLN A 110 14.12 -6.60 14.36
C GLN A 110 14.81 -5.37 14.97
N ASP A 111 15.01 -4.32 14.18
CA ASP A 111 15.71 -3.09 14.59
C ASP A 111 14.98 -2.38 15.75
N ASN A 112 13.67 -2.57 15.88
CA ASN A 112 12.82 -1.97 16.91
C ASN A 112 12.39 -2.96 18.01
N GLY A 113 12.97 -4.17 18.05
CA GLY A 113 12.64 -5.17 19.07
C GLY A 113 11.19 -5.68 19.02
N ILE A 114 10.53 -5.58 17.86
CA ILE A 114 9.19 -6.11 17.63
C ILE A 114 9.31 -7.60 17.25
N PRO A 115 8.65 -8.52 17.98
CA PRO A 115 8.73 -9.94 17.69
C PRO A 115 8.33 -10.28 16.26
N THR A 116 9.15 -11.08 15.58
CA THR A 116 8.84 -11.59 14.25
C THR A 116 9.50 -12.94 14.02
N ALA A 117 8.92 -13.80 13.17
CA ALA A 117 9.56 -15.06 12.81
C ALA A 117 10.93 -14.81 12.15
N ASP A 118 11.91 -15.67 12.46
CA ASP A 118 13.23 -15.66 11.84
C ASP A 118 13.11 -15.64 10.32
N PHE A 119 13.97 -14.84 9.68
CA PHE A 119 13.95 -14.66 8.24
C PHE A 119 15.36 -14.40 7.72
N ALA A 120 15.54 -14.67 6.43
CA ALA A 120 16.71 -14.24 5.68
C ALA A 120 16.26 -13.71 4.33
N LEU A 121 16.98 -12.72 3.82
CA LEU A 121 16.83 -12.27 2.46
C LEU A 121 17.53 -13.26 1.53
N TRP A 122 16.89 -13.58 0.41
CA TRP A 122 17.41 -14.50 -0.57
C TRP A 122 17.12 -13.95 -1.97
N ASP A 123 18.13 -13.96 -2.81
CA ASP A 123 18.06 -13.58 -4.20
C ASP A 123 18.14 -14.82 -5.08
N GLU A 124 17.42 -14.80 -6.20
CA GLU A 124 17.41 -15.91 -7.15
C GLU A 124 18.83 -16.19 -7.67
N GLY A 125 19.16 -17.48 -7.78
CA GLY A 125 20.49 -17.93 -8.23
C GLY A 125 21.55 -17.93 -7.14
N HIS A 126 21.21 -17.62 -5.89
CA HIS A 126 22.11 -17.79 -4.74
C HIS A 126 21.74 -19.04 -3.92
N PRO A 127 22.72 -19.68 -3.24
CA PRO A 127 22.40 -20.75 -2.32
C PRO A 127 21.53 -20.23 -1.18
N ILE A 128 20.70 -21.10 -0.64
CA ILE A 128 19.82 -20.73 0.46
C ILE A 128 20.65 -20.49 1.72
N PRO A 129 20.31 -19.45 2.50
CA PRO A 129 21.01 -19.18 3.74
C PRO A 129 20.99 -20.40 4.67
N SER A 130 22.14 -20.71 5.26
CA SER A 130 22.25 -21.77 6.26
C SER A 130 21.37 -21.47 7.48
N GLY A 131 20.89 -22.51 8.16
CA GLY A 131 20.13 -22.37 9.42
C GLY A 131 18.61 -22.42 9.25
N PHE A 132 18.10 -22.51 8.01
CA PHE A 132 16.68 -22.76 7.76
C PHE A 132 16.41 -24.26 7.66
N ASN A 133 15.91 -24.83 8.74
CA ASN A 133 15.36 -26.19 8.72
C ASN A 133 13.94 -26.16 8.16
N ILE A 134 13.54 -27.25 7.52
CA ILE A 134 12.17 -27.47 7.07
C ILE A 134 11.25 -27.73 8.28
N PRO A 135 10.00 -27.23 8.28
CA PRO A 135 9.39 -26.42 7.23
C PRO A 135 9.70 -24.92 7.36
N PHE A 136 9.84 -24.26 6.22
CA PHE A 136 9.88 -22.80 6.14
C PHE A 136 8.99 -22.27 5.01
N VAL A 137 8.79 -20.96 4.97
CA VAL A 137 7.92 -20.30 3.97
C VAL A 137 8.73 -19.30 3.18
N GLN A 138 8.88 -19.55 1.88
CA GLN A 138 9.42 -18.60 0.93
C GLN A 138 8.32 -17.61 0.52
N LYS A 139 8.63 -16.32 0.51
CA LYS A 139 7.69 -15.28 0.10
C LYS A 139 8.39 -14.28 -0.82
N LEU A 140 7.74 -13.91 -1.92
CA LEU A 140 8.10 -12.72 -2.68
C LEU A 140 8.07 -11.51 -1.75
N ARG A 141 9.13 -10.69 -1.82
CA ARG A 141 9.27 -9.48 -1.00
C ARG A 141 8.19 -8.46 -1.31
N ARG A 142 7.76 -8.37 -2.57
CA ARG A 142 6.80 -7.38 -3.07
C ARG A 142 5.72 -8.06 -3.91
N GLY A 143 4.54 -7.43 -4.00
CA GLY A 143 3.46 -7.82 -4.93
C GLY A 143 2.74 -9.15 -4.61
N GLY A 144 3.06 -9.79 -3.49
CA GLY A 144 2.37 -11.00 -3.05
C GLY A 144 1.17 -10.66 -2.16
N TYR A 145 -0.03 -11.09 -2.57
CA TYR A 145 -1.33 -10.88 -1.92
C TYR A 145 -2.14 -12.19 -2.00
N ASP A 146 -2.99 -12.49 -1.01
CA ASP A 146 -3.82 -13.72 -0.94
C ASP A 146 -3.06 -15.03 -1.25
N GLY A 147 -1.84 -15.17 -0.72
CA GLY A 147 -0.98 -16.34 -0.93
C GLY A 147 -0.22 -16.36 -2.26
N LYS A 148 -0.49 -15.43 -3.19
CA LYS A 148 0.34 -15.25 -4.39
C LYS A 148 1.78 -14.92 -3.99
N GLY A 149 2.73 -15.58 -4.64
CA GLY A 149 4.15 -15.41 -4.33
C GLY A 149 4.55 -16.00 -2.98
N VAL A 150 3.80 -16.98 -2.46
CA VAL A 150 4.14 -17.74 -1.26
C VAL A 150 4.30 -19.20 -1.63
N LYS A 151 5.39 -19.82 -1.15
CA LYS A 151 5.65 -21.26 -1.28
C LYS A 151 6.03 -21.82 0.08
N VAL A 152 5.32 -22.86 0.50
CA VAL A 152 5.63 -23.58 1.75
C VAL A 152 6.59 -24.70 1.41
N MET A 153 7.78 -24.67 1.98
CA MET A 153 8.81 -25.66 1.74
C MET A 153 8.67 -26.77 2.79
N ARG A 154 8.24 -27.96 2.36
CA ARG A 154 7.99 -29.11 3.25
C ARG A 154 8.99 -30.25 3.04
N SER A 155 9.76 -30.23 1.96
CA SER A 155 10.83 -31.18 1.70
C SER A 155 11.92 -30.57 0.80
N ASP A 156 13.10 -31.21 0.79
CA ASP A 156 14.26 -30.80 -0.01
C ASP A 156 14.07 -30.99 -1.52
N PHE A 157 12.89 -31.39 -2.00
CA PHE A 157 12.59 -31.61 -3.42
C PHE A 157 11.61 -30.57 -4.00
N GLU A 158 11.12 -29.64 -3.19
CA GLU A 158 10.13 -28.63 -3.60
C GLU A 158 10.78 -27.29 -3.99
N TRP A 159 12.00 -27.27 -4.54
CA TRP A 159 12.70 -26.03 -4.93
C TRP A 159 12.02 -25.26 -6.06
#